data_AF-A0A2M8S6R4-F1
#
_entry.id   AF-A0A2M8S6R4-F1
#
_cell.length_a   1.000
_cell.length_b   1.000
_cell.length_c   1.000
_cell.angle_alpha   90.00
_cell.angle_beta   90.00
_cell.angle_gamma   90.00
#
_symmetry.space_group_name_H-M   'P 1'
#
loop_
_entity.id
_entity.type
_entity.pdbx_description
1 polymer ?
#
loop_
_entity_poly.entity_id
_entity_poly.type
_entity_poly.pdbx_seq_one_letter_code
_entity_poly.pdbx_strand_id
1 'polypeptide(L)' 'MTLAEQIQKYVNQLPPEKQSELLDFAAFLRKQVAVSRPARRRSLRKHPAFGSWRGRKIDALAYEQTLRSEWDSRP' A
#
# COMPACT_ATOMS: atom_id res chain seq x y z
N MET A 1 -11.89 18.06 -19.83
CA MET A 1 -12.69 17.68 -18.64
C MET A 1 -11.76 17.09 -17.60
N THR A 2 -11.79 17.63 -16.40
CA THR A 2 -11.02 17.08 -15.28
C THR A 2 -11.82 15.99 -14.55
N LEU A 3 -11.14 15.10 -13.84
CA LEU A 3 -11.78 14.06 -13.03
C LEU A 3 -12.75 14.67 -12.00
N ALA A 4 -12.40 15.82 -11.42
CA ALA A 4 -13.22 16.55 -10.47
C ALA A 4 -14.55 17.03 -11.11
N GLU A 5 -14.49 17.55 -12.34
CA GLU A 5 -15.70 17.96 -13.08
C GLU A 5 -16.63 16.78 -13.39
N GLN A 6 -16.07 15.60 -13.68
CA GLN A 6 -16.85 14.39 -13.91
C GLN A 6 -17.53 13.92 -12.63
N ILE A 7 -16.81 13.88 -11.51
CA ILE A 7 -17.36 13.53 -10.21
C ILE A 7 -18.48 14.50 -9.82
N GLN A 8 -18.29 15.81 -10.01
CA GLN A 8 -19.32 16.81 -9.72
C GLN A 8 -20.60 16.57 -10.51
N LYS A 9 -20.49 16.22 -11.80
CA LYS A 9 -21.66 15.90 -12.62
C LYS A 9 -22.41 14.67 -12.12
N TYR A 10 -21.71 13.60 -11.73
CA TYR A 10 -22.35 12.41 -11.18
C TYR A 10 -22.99 12.67 -9.81
N VAL A 11 -22.37 13.49 -8.96
CA VAL A 11 -22.93 13.86 -7.66
C VAL A 11 -24.23 14.65 -7.82
N ASN A 12 -24.28 15.58 -8.77
CA ASN A 12 -25.47 16.39 -9.03
C ASN A 12 -26.63 15.58 -9.65
N GLN A 13 -26.36 14.40 -10.21
CA GLN A 13 -27.38 13.48 -10.75
C GLN A 13 -27.97 12.55 -9.69
N LEU A 14 -27.37 12.49 -8.50
CA LEU A 14 -27.85 11.63 -7.40
C LEU A 14 -29.00 12.29 -6.62
N PRO A 15 -29.92 11.49 -6.05
CA PRO A 15 -30.93 11.97 -5.10
C PRO A 15 -30.28 12.67 -3.89
N PRO A 16 -30.96 13.65 -3.26
CA PRO A 16 -30.40 14.45 -2.17
C PRO A 16 -29.91 13.61 -0.97
N GLU A 17 -30.59 12.51 -0.67
CA GLU A 17 -30.20 11.54 0.38
C GLU A 17 -28.84 10.90 0.11
N LYS A 18 -28.55 10.57 -1.15
CA LYS A 18 -27.26 10.00 -1.56
C LYS A 18 -26.15 11.05 -1.61
N GLN A 19 -26.50 12.32 -1.83
CA GLN A 19 -25.54 13.41 -1.71
C GLN A 19 -25.08 13.61 -0.26
N SER A 20 -25.99 13.52 0.72
CA SER A 20 -25.62 13.57 2.14
C SER A 20 -24.74 12.40 2.56
N GLU A 21 -25.07 11.17 2.14
CA GLU A 21 -24.25 9.98 2.43
C GLU A 21 -22.81 10.12 1.89
N LEU A 22 -22.64 10.72 0.71
CA LEU A 22 -21.31 10.96 0.11
C LEU A 22 -20.51 12.00 0.90
N LEU A 23 -21.16 13.05 1.39
CA LEU A 23 -20.51 14.06 2.23
C LEU A 23 -20.04 13.46 3.56
N ASP A 24 -20.88 12.63 4.18
CA ASP A 24 -20.54 11.92 5.41
C ASP A 24 -19.38 10.94 5.19
N PHE A 25 -19.41 10.20 4.08
CA PHE A 25 -18.33 9.30 3.71
C PHE A 25 -17.01 10.06 3.43
N ALA A 26 -17.08 11.19 2.74
CA ALA A 26 -15.91 12.03 2.50
C ALA A 26 -15.33 12.58 3.82
N ALA A 27 -16.19 12.99 4.75
CA ALA A 27 -15.78 13.42 6.08
C ALA A 27 -15.10 12.28 6.87
N PHE A 28 -15.66 11.08 6.81
CA PHE A 28 -15.06 9.86 7.38
C PHE A 28 -13.67 9.58 6.79
N LEU A 29 -13.52 9.61 5.47
CA LEU A 29 -12.23 9.39 4.81
C LEU A 29 -11.19 10.45 5.22
N ARG A 30 -11.57 11.72 5.31
CA ARG A 30 -10.66 12.79 5.77
C ARG A 30 -10.18 12.53 7.20
N LYS A 31 -11.08 12.10 8.09
CA LYS A 31 -10.73 11.72 9.46
C LYS A 31 -9.79 10.51 9.48
N GLN A 32 -10.05 9.50 8.66
CA GLN A 32 -9.21 8.30 8.59
C GLN A 32 -7.81 8.61 8.04
N VAL A 33 -7.70 9.45 7.01
CA VAL A 33 -6.40 9.88 6.45
C VAL A 33 -5.60 10.68 7.48
N ALA A 34 -6.26 11.55 8.26
CA ALA A 34 -5.60 12.32 9.31
C ALA A 34 -5.08 11.42 10.45
N VAL A 35 -5.79 10.34 10.76
CA VAL A 35 -5.40 9.35 11.78
C VAL A 35 -4.34 8.39 11.24
N SER A 36 -4.40 8.05 9.95
CA SER A 36 -3.38 7.22 9.30
C SER A 36 -2.10 8.03 9.14
N ARG A 37 -1.21 7.96 10.13
CA ARG A 37 0.17 8.38 9.90
C ARG A 37 0.71 7.53 8.75
N PRO A 38 1.20 8.14 7.65
CA PRO A 38 1.90 7.36 6.64
C PRO A 38 3.05 6.66 7.37
N ALA A 39 3.01 5.33 7.42
CA ALA A 39 4.13 4.55 7.93
C ALA A 39 5.32 4.98 7.07
N ARG A 40 6.26 5.74 7.64
CA ARG A 40 7.49 6.11 6.93
C ARG A 40 8.10 4.81 6.45
N ARG A 41 8.10 4.60 5.13
CA ARG A 41 8.66 3.40 4.52
C ARG A 41 10.09 3.31 4.99
N ARG A 42 10.37 2.42 5.95
CA ARG A 42 11.74 2.17 6.40
C ARG A 42 12.44 1.58 5.19
N SER A 43 13.57 2.18 4.80
CA SER A 43 14.38 1.64 3.72
C SER A 43 14.71 0.19 4.04
N LEU A 44 14.45 -0.72 3.09
CA LEU A 44 14.79 -2.14 3.24
C LEU A 44 16.28 -2.32 3.58
N ARG A 45 17.14 -1.42 3.09
CA ARG A 45 18.59 -1.42 3.40
C ARG A 45 18.90 -1.20 4.89
N LYS A 46 17.99 -0.60 5.65
CA LYS A 46 18.13 -0.40 7.11
C LYS A 46 17.63 -1.59 7.93
N HIS A 47 17.05 -2.60 7.27
CA HIS A 47 16.58 -3.80 7.96
C HIS A 47 17.76 -4.74 8.24
N PRO A 48 17.92 -5.29 9.46
CA PRO A 48 19.07 -6.14 9.81
C PRO A 48 19.15 -7.42 8.97
N ALA A 49 18.02 -7.93 8.47
CA ALA A 49 18.01 -9.08 7.56
C ALA A 49 18.51 -8.75 6.14
N PHE A 50 18.52 -7.47 5.74
CA PHE A 50 18.95 -7.07 4.41
C PHE A 50 20.46 -7.21 4.28
N GLY A 51 20.92 -8.06 3.36
CA GLY A 51 22.34 -8.34 3.19
C GLY A 51 22.92 -9.28 4.24
N SER A 52 22.09 -10.00 5.00
CA SER A 52 22.51 -11.01 6.00
C SER A 52 23.44 -12.09 5.45
N TRP A 53 23.42 -12.34 4.13
CA TRP A 53 24.34 -13.25 3.43
C TRP A 53 25.75 -12.69 3.24
N ARG A 54 25.93 -11.36 3.22
CA ARG A 54 27.24 -10.71 2.94
C ARG A 54 28.32 -11.10 3.95
N GLY A 55 27.94 -11.25 5.22
CA GLY A 55 28.87 -11.64 6.29
C GLY A 55 29.24 -13.13 6.29
N ARG A 56 28.55 -13.96 5.49
CA ARG A 56 28.70 -15.41 5.51
C ARG A 56 29.64 -15.94 4.42
N LYS A 57 30.21 -15.07 3.57
CA LYS A 57 31.02 -15.44 2.39
C LYS A 57 30.30 -16.43 1.44
N ILE A 58 28.98 -16.34 1.35
CA ILE A 58 28.14 -17.17 0.47
C ILE A 58 27.81 -16.35 -0.78
N ASP A 59 27.79 -17.02 -1.94
CA ASP A 59 27.32 -16.42 -3.19
C ASP A 59 25.86 -15.94 -3.05
N ALA A 60 25.58 -14.74 -3.55
CA ALA A 60 24.28 -14.11 -3.39
C ALA A 60 23.16 -14.87 -4.11
N LEU A 61 23.44 -15.47 -5.27
CA LEU A 61 22.47 -16.28 -6.01
C LEU A 61 22.24 -17.62 -5.30
N ALA A 62 23.29 -18.26 -4.79
CA ALA A 62 23.16 -19.51 -4.04
C ALA A 62 22.31 -19.33 -2.76
N TYR A 63 22.51 -18.22 -2.05
CA TYR A 63 21.70 -17.86 -0.88
C TYR A 63 20.22 -17.66 -1.24
N GLU A 64 19.97 -16.99 -2.36
CA GLU A 64 18.62 -16.72 -2.86
C GLU A 64 17.88 -17.99 -3.29
N GLN A 65 18.58 -18.89 -4.00
CA GLN A 65 18.06 -20.20 -4.40
C GLN A 65 17.74 -21.09 -3.20
N THR A 66 18.61 -21.11 -2.19
CA THR A 66 18.37 -21.87 -0.95
C THR A 66 17.13 -21.36 -0.23
N LEU A 67 17.02 -20.04 -0.05
CA LEU A 67 15.82 -19.44 0.55
C LEU A 67 14.56 -19.71 -0.25
N ARG A 68 14.60 -19.68 -1.59
CA ARG A 68 13.44 -20.07 -2.41
C ARG A 68 13.07 -21.53 -2.21
N SER A 69 14.05 -22.43 -2.16
CA SER A 69 13.80 -23.87 -1.96
C SER A 69 13.14 -24.21 -0.62
N GLU A 70 13.32 -23.37 0.41
CA GLU A 70 12.61 -23.53 1.69
C GLU A 70 11.11 -23.22 1.59
N TRP A 71 10.68 -22.44 0.59
CA TRP A 71 9.31 -21.93 0.45
C TRP A 71 8.57 -22.49 -0.76
N ASP A 72 9.29 -22.93 -1.80
CA ASP A 72 8.71 -23.59 -2.96
C ASP A 72 8.36 -25.04 -2.62
N SER A 73 7.22 -25.24 -1.94
CA SER A 73 6.53 -26.53 -1.81
C SER A 73 5.77 -26.88 -3.10
N ARG A 74 6.37 -26.67 -4.28
CA ARG A 74 5.73 -27.06 -5.53
C ARG A 74 6.03 -28.54 -5.78
N PRO A 75 5.00 -29.39 -5.98
CA PRO A 75 5.21 -30.78 -6.35
C PRO A 75 5.90 -30.92 -7.71
#